data_AF-A0A1H8DLU5-F1
#
_entry.id   AF-A0A1H8DLU5-F1
#
_cell.length_a   1.000
_cell.length_b   1.000
_cell.length_c   1.000
_cell.angle_alpha   90.00
_cell.angle_beta   90.00
_cell.angle_gamma   90.00
#
_symmetry.space_group_name_H-M   'P 1'
#
loop_
_entity.id
_entity.type
_entity.pdbx_description
1 polymer ?
#
loop_
_entity_poly.entity_id
_entity_poly.type
_entity_poly.pdbx_seq_one_letter_code
_entity_poly.pdbx_strand_id
1 'polypeptide(L)'
;MGIVSGFAATMVMALQISPVLAAPLNKYTDDDSPTPFIQQQPAPDDIRRRLNDKMQRSIQILNNMKAEEKSQWIREYERRLEQAVEAGDYLKAAYYRGILEQIER
;
A
#
# COMPACT_ATOMS: atom_id res chain seq x y z
N MET A 1 -47.95 26.41 2.76
CA MET A 1 -47.46 25.74 1.54
C MET A 1 -45.99 26.07 1.39
N GLY A 2 -45.11 25.10 1.65
CA GLY A 2 -43.66 25.24 1.49
C GLY A 2 -43.14 23.96 0.86
N ILE A 3 -42.61 24.07 -0.35
CA ILE A 3 -42.03 22.97 -1.11
C ILE A 3 -40.55 22.97 -0.74
N VAL A 4 -40.05 21.88 -0.16
CA VAL A 4 -38.60 21.66 -0.05
C VAL A 4 -38.30 20.27 -0.59
N SER A 5 -38.19 20.20 -1.92
CA SER A 5 -37.59 19.08 -2.62
C SER A 5 -36.07 19.27 -2.58
N GLY A 6 -35.40 18.56 -1.68
CA GLY A 6 -33.93 18.48 -1.66
C GLY A 6 -33.45 17.36 -2.58
N PHE A 7 -33.31 17.67 -3.88
CA PHE A 7 -32.60 16.79 -4.82
C PHE A 7 -31.10 16.83 -4.54
N ALA A 8 -30.48 15.66 -4.63
CA ALA A 8 -29.05 15.43 -4.56
C ALA A 8 -28.28 16.22 -5.62
N ALA A 9 -27.13 16.77 -5.23
CA ALA A 9 -26.07 17.15 -6.17
C ALA A 9 -24.71 16.98 -5.46
N THR A 10 -24.21 15.75 -5.47
CA THR A 10 -22.83 15.41 -5.12
C THR A 10 -21.93 16.05 -6.18
N MET A 11 -21.26 17.15 -5.85
CA MET A 11 -20.25 17.74 -6.72
C MET A 11 -19.04 16.79 -6.81
N VAL A 12 -18.86 16.21 -7.99
CA VAL A 12 -17.70 15.42 -8.38
C VAL A 12 -16.54 16.36 -8.73
N MET A 13 -15.36 16.01 -8.23
CA MET A 13 -14.04 16.60 -8.47
C MET A 13 -13.79 17.15 -9.88
N ALA A 14 -13.15 18.32 -9.92
CA ALA A 14 -12.25 18.70 -11.02
C ALA A 14 -10.90 19.07 -10.41
N LEU A 15 -10.05 18.07 -10.16
CA LEU A 15 -8.61 18.29 -9.95
C LEU A 15 -8.04 18.70 -11.30
N GLN A 16 -7.80 20.01 -11.46
CA GLN A 16 -7.17 20.57 -12.64
C GLN A 16 -5.71 20.09 -12.70
N ILE A 17 -5.41 19.22 -13.67
CA ILE A 17 -4.04 18.80 -13.99
C ILE A 17 -3.47 19.86 -14.92
N SER A 18 -2.62 20.75 -14.39
CA SER A 18 -1.87 21.70 -15.22
C SER A 18 -0.91 20.93 -16.15
N PRO A 19 -0.85 21.21 -17.46
CA PRO A 19 0.15 20.62 -18.33
C PRO A 19 1.52 21.21 -17.98
N VAL A 20 2.41 20.38 -17.44
CA VAL A 20 3.81 20.74 -17.26
C VAL A 20 4.45 20.81 -18.64
N LEU A 21 4.72 22.03 -19.11
CA LEU A 21 5.56 22.30 -20.29
C LEU A 21 6.94 21.68 -20.02
N ALA A 22 7.26 20.60 -20.73
CA ALA A 22 8.58 19.99 -20.73
C ALA A 22 9.59 20.99 -21.32
N ALA A 23 10.38 21.63 -20.46
CA ALA A 23 11.55 22.38 -20.89
C ALA A 23 12.62 21.38 -21.39
N PRO A 24 13.33 21.67 -22.49
CA PRO A 24 14.38 20.80 -23.00
C PRO A 24 15.56 20.82 -22.03
N LEU A 25 15.86 19.66 -21.42
CA LEU A 25 17.02 19.50 -20.55
C LEU A 25 18.28 19.59 -21.41
N ASN A 26 19.00 20.71 -21.32
CA ASN A 26 20.30 20.87 -21.94
C ASN A 26 21.25 19.75 -21.48
N LYS A 27 21.90 19.13 -22.46
CA LYS A 27 22.86 18.05 -22.32
C LYS A 27 24.05 18.50 -21.47
N TYR A 28 24.18 17.95 -20.27
CA TYR A 28 25.50 17.74 -19.68
C TYR A 28 26.06 16.46 -20.29
N THR A 29 26.81 16.64 -21.38
CA THR A 29 27.84 15.70 -21.81
C THR A 29 28.86 15.60 -20.69
N ASP A 30 28.79 14.52 -19.91
CA ASP A 30 29.96 13.90 -19.29
C ASP A 30 29.81 12.38 -19.45
N ASP A 31 30.84 11.82 -20.08
CA ASP A 31 30.95 10.49 -20.70
C ASP A 31 31.13 9.36 -19.67
N ASP A 32 30.33 9.34 -18.60
CA ASP A 32 30.39 8.27 -17.58
C ASP A 32 29.05 8.09 -16.84
N SER A 33 27.96 7.99 -17.60
CA SER A 33 26.65 7.64 -17.06
C SER A 33 26.58 6.12 -16.86
N PRO A 34 26.50 5.57 -15.64
CA PRO A 34 26.21 4.16 -15.47
C PRO A 34 24.86 3.90 -16.13
N THR A 35 24.83 2.97 -17.10
CA THR A 35 23.60 2.50 -17.75
C THR A 35 22.50 2.33 -16.71
N PRO A 36 21.27 2.86 -16.94
CA PRO A 36 20.19 2.68 -15.99
C PRO A 36 20.00 1.18 -15.76
N PHE A 37 20.23 0.73 -14.52
CA PHE A 37 19.97 -0.64 -14.13
C PHE A 37 18.50 -0.93 -14.38
N ILE A 38 18.20 -1.65 -15.45
CA ILE A 38 16.87 -2.23 -15.67
C ILE A 38 16.67 -3.20 -14.51
N GLN A 39 15.88 -2.80 -13.50
CA GLN A 39 15.48 -3.71 -12.42
C GLN A 39 14.65 -4.82 -13.07
N GLN A 40 15.27 -5.96 -13.29
CA GLN A 40 14.59 -7.16 -13.75
C GLN A 40 13.44 -7.45 -12.77
N GLN A 41 12.24 -7.62 -13.32
CA GLN A 41 11.08 -7.97 -12.52
C GLN A 41 11.39 -9.31 -11.80
N PRO A 42 11.31 -9.36 -10.46
CA PRO A 42 11.69 -10.56 -9.72
C PRO A 42 10.81 -11.74 -10.13
N ALA A 43 11.40 -12.94 -10.14
CA ALA A 43 10.65 -14.16 -10.41
C ALA A 43 9.47 -14.31 -9.42
N PRO A 44 8.34 -14.91 -9.82
CA PRO A 44 7.19 -15.09 -8.94
C PRO A 44 7.52 -15.80 -7.61
N ASP A 45 8.46 -16.75 -7.63
CA ASP A 45 8.91 -17.47 -6.44
C ASP A 45 9.73 -16.58 -5.49
N ASP A 46 10.51 -15.64 -6.03
CA ASP A 46 11.22 -14.64 -5.23
C ASP A 46 10.24 -13.69 -4.53
N ILE A 47 9.14 -13.33 -5.21
CA ILE A 47 8.09 -12.50 -4.62
C ILE A 47 7.44 -13.23 -3.45
N ARG A 48 7.09 -14.51 -3.62
CA ARG A 48 6.48 -15.34 -2.55
C ARG A 48 7.41 -15.47 -1.34
N ARG A 49 8.69 -15.78 -1.58
CA ARG A 49 9.70 -15.86 -0.51
C ARG A 49 9.81 -14.55 0.26
N ARG A 50 9.97 -13.42 -0.46
CA ARG A 50 10.08 -12.09 0.17
C ARG A 50 8.85 -11.71 0.97
N LEU A 51 7.65 -12.08 0.50
CA LEU A 51 6.40 -11.85 1.24
C LEU A 51 6.35 -12.67 2.53
N ASN A 52 6.75 -13.94 2.48
CA ASN A 52 6.86 -14.78 3.67
C ASN A 52 7.88 -14.24 4.67
N ASP A 53 9.07 -13.83 4.21
CA ASP A 53 10.10 -13.25 5.08
C ASP A 53 9.58 -11.99 5.78
N LYS A 54 8.85 -11.14 5.04
CA LYS A 54 8.23 -9.93 5.57
C LYS A 54 7.17 -10.25 6.61
N MET A 55 6.32 -11.26 6.35
CA MET A 55 5.29 -11.72 7.28
C MET A 55 5.92 -12.22 8.59
N GLN A 56 6.93 -13.09 8.49
CA GLN A 56 7.64 -13.62 9.66
C GLN A 56 8.31 -12.52 10.47
N ARG A 57 8.93 -11.53 9.80
CA ARG A 57 9.48 -10.36 10.48
C ARG A 57 8.41 -9.55 11.21
N SER A 58 7.25 -9.31 10.60
CA SER A 58 6.15 -8.62 11.26
C SER A 58 5.69 -9.35 12.52
N ILE A 59 5.54 -10.68 12.46
CA ILE A 59 5.14 -11.50 13.61
C ILE A 59 6.17 -11.42 14.75
N GLN A 60 7.46 -11.55 14.43
CA GLN A 60 8.53 -11.43 15.42
C GLN A 60 8.53 -10.07 16.11
N ILE A 61 8.35 -8.98 15.35
CA ILE A 61 8.27 -7.63 15.90
C ILE A 61 7.08 -7.54 16.88
N LEU A 62 5.91 -8.01 16.46
CA LEU A 62 4.69 -7.94 17.27
C LEU A 62 4.76 -8.79 18.54
N ASN A 63 5.45 -9.92 18.50
CA ASN A 63 5.67 -10.76 19.68
C ASN A 63 6.68 -10.18 20.67
N ASN A 64 7.58 -9.32 20.21
CA ASN A 64 8.56 -8.64 21.07
C ASN A 64 8.08 -7.26 21.57
N MET A 65 6.90 -6.80 21.13
CA MET A 65 6.29 -5.54 21.56
C MET A 65 5.60 -5.66 22.92
N LYS A 66 5.43 -4.52 23.59
CA LYS A 66 4.60 -4.43 24.80
C LYS A 66 3.14 -4.70 24.44
N ALA A 67 2.38 -5.28 25.36
CA ALA A 67 0.99 -5.69 25.12
C ALA A 67 0.08 -4.54 24.62
N GLU A 68 0.27 -3.33 25.15
CA GLU A 68 -0.50 -2.14 24.76
C GLU A 68 -0.23 -1.73 23.30
N GLU A 69 1.05 -1.67 22.91
CA GLU A 69 1.48 -1.36 21.54
C GLU A 69 1.06 -2.46 20.57
N LYS A 70 1.23 -3.73 20.98
CA LYS A 70 0.79 -4.90 20.21
C LYS A 70 -0.71 -4.82 19.89
N SER A 71 -1.53 -4.44 20.87
CA SER A 71 -2.99 -4.30 20.70
C SER A 71 -3.39 -3.17 19.76
N GLN A 72 -2.60 -2.10 19.67
CA GLN A 72 -2.82 -1.04 18.67
C GLN A 72 -2.49 -1.54 17.26
N TRP A 73 -1.39 -2.27 17.10
CA TRP A 73 -1.01 -2.84 15.81
C TRP A 73 -1.95 -3.94 15.33
N ILE A 74 -2.45 -4.80 16.23
CA ILE A 74 -3.47 -5.81 15.87
C ILE A 74 -4.70 -5.13 15.28
N ARG A 75 -5.25 -4.10 15.95
CA ARG A 75 -6.39 -3.32 15.42
C ARG A 75 -6.12 -2.66 14.08
N GLU A 76 -4.91 -2.15 13.89
CA GLU A 76 -4.50 -1.58 12.60
C GLU A 76 -4.39 -2.65 11.50
N TYR A 77 -3.94 -3.86 11.83
CA TYR A 77 -3.93 -4.99 10.90
C TYR A 77 -5.33 -5.49 10.53
N GLU A 78 -6.26 -5.55 11.49
CA GLU A 78 -7.67 -5.85 11.25
C GLU A 78 -8.29 -4.81 10.30
N ARG A 79 -8.09 -3.52 10.58
CA ARG A 79 -8.56 -2.43 9.71
C ARG A 79 -8.00 -2.54 8.29
N ARG A 80 -6.73 -2.89 8.14
CA ARG A 80 -6.10 -3.07 6.82
C ARG A 80 -6.58 -4.33 6.10
N LEU A 81 -6.90 -5.39 6.84
CA LEU A 81 -7.51 -6.60 6.30
C LEU A 81 -8.87 -6.27 5.70
N GLU A 82 -9.73 -5.56 6.43
CA GLU A 82 -11.04 -5.11 5.92
C GLU A 82 -10.88 -4.28 4.65
N GLN A 83 -9.99 -3.28 4.65
CA GLN A 83 -9.71 -2.47 3.46
C GLN A 83 -9.21 -3.29 2.27
N ALA A 84 -8.38 -4.30 2.51
CA ALA A 84 -7.88 -5.17 1.45
C ALA A 84 -9.00 -6.06 0.87
N VAL A 85 -9.91 -6.54 1.72
CA VAL A 85 -11.09 -7.32 1.30
C VAL A 85 -12.05 -6.44 0.50
N GLU A 86 -12.36 -5.23 0.97
CA GLU A 86 -13.22 -4.28 0.27
C GLU A 86 -12.64 -3.86 -1.10
N ALA A 87 -11.32 -3.70 -1.17
CA ALA A 87 -10.62 -3.39 -2.42
C ALA A 87 -10.43 -4.59 -3.36
N GLY A 88 -10.80 -5.81 -2.94
CA GLY A 88 -10.55 -7.04 -3.71
C GLY A 88 -9.07 -7.42 -3.83
N ASP A 89 -8.20 -6.87 -2.98
CA ASP A 89 -6.77 -7.21 -2.94
C ASP A 89 -6.54 -8.46 -2.09
N TYR A 90 -6.85 -9.62 -2.68
CA TYR A 90 -6.78 -10.91 -2.00
C TYR A 90 -5.36 -11.25 -1.52
N LEU A 91 -4.32 -10.75 -2.18
CA LEU A 91 -2.93 -10.98 -1.77
C LEU A 91 -2.62 -10.24 -0.47
N LYS A 92 -3.01 -8.96 -0.36
CA LYS A 92 -2.85 -8.21 0.89
C LYS A 92 -3.75 -8.73 1.99
N ALA A 93 -4.99 -9.13 1.66
CA ALA A 93 -5.89 -9.72 2.63
C ALA A 93 -5.31 -11.02 3.22
N ALA A 94 -4.80 -11.92 2.38
CA ALA A 94 -4.13 -13.14 2.83
C ALA A 94 -2.90 -12.85 3.71
N TYR A 95 -2.11 -11.84 3.35
CA TYR A 95 -0.95 -11.42 4.13
C TYR A 95 -1.34 -10.94 5.54
N TYR A 96 -2.33 -10.04 5.66
CA TYR A 96 -2.76 -9.52 6.97
C TYR A 96 -3.45 -10.59 7.82
N ARG A 97 -4.30 -11.43 7.20
CA ARG A 97 -4.91 -12.58 7.88
C ARG A 97 -3.85 -13.53 8.43
N GLY A 98 -2.83 -13.87 7.65
CA GLY A 98 -1.75 -14.77 8.08
C GLY A 98 -0.93 -14.23 9.26
N ILE A 99 -0.77 -12.91 9.38
CA ILE A 99 -0.15 -12.27 10.55
C ILE A 99 -1.04 -12.43 11.78
N LEU A 100 -2.32 -12.06 11.67
CA LEU A 100 -3.28 -12.10 12.79
C LEU A 100 -3.44 -13.53 13.34
N GLU A 101 -3.63 -14.52 12.46
CA GLU A 101 -3.79 -15.93 12.84
C GLU A 101 -2.58 -16.51 13.61
N GLN A 102 -1.36 -16.01 13.36
CA GLN A 102 -0.16 -16.48 14.05
C GLN A 102 0.10 -15.77 15.39
N ILE A 103 -0.51 -14.60 15.60
CA ILE A 103 -0.28 -13.75 16.78
C ILE A 103 -1.32 -13.99 17.87
N GLU A 104 -2.52 -14.42 17.49
CA GLU A 104 -3.65 -14.73 18.38
C GLU A 104 -3.61 -16.16 18.95
N ARG A 105 -2.60 -16.96 18.60
CA ARG A 105 -2.33 -18.28 19.21
C ARG A 105 -1.53 -18.15 20.49
#